data_AF-A0A2W4T2A4-F1
#
_entry.id   AF-A0A2W4T2A4-F1
#
_cell.length_a   1.000
_cell.length_b   1.000
_cell.length_c   1.000
_cell.angle_alpha   90.00
_cell.angle_beta   90.00
_cell.angle_gamma   90.00
#
_symmetry.space_group_name_H-M   'P 1'
#
loop_
_entity.id
_entity.type
_entity.pdbx_description
1 polymer ?
#
loop_
_entity_poly.entity_id
_entity_poly.type
_entity_poly.pdbx_seq_one_letter_code
_entity_poly.pdbx_strand_id
1 'polypeptide(L)'
;MSDATPPGDEALRTLARERIAAGALPRDKATHTWGGLGSGLPCSLCGELISRTETEMELQLGDGVDAPVVRFHLRCHLIWETARREAARNSWIRVVDELPPQGAAVEARIAIGEGRSVILTVSCEHPGAIWLNVNTGEPLPAGWRPIEWRYLEVPRTETESRAELPTPRRA
;
A
#
# COMPACT_ATOMS: atom_id res chain seq x y z
N MET A 1 -22.54 17.90 -25.46
CA MET A 1 -22.49 16.65 -24.66
C MET A 1 -21.01 16.33 -24.53
N SER A 2 -20.42 16.63 -23.38
CA SER A 2 -18.96 16.61 -23.19
C SER A 2 -18.43 15.18 -23.25
N ASP A 3 -17.66 14.89 -24.29
CA ASP A 3 -16.87 13.66 -24.42
C ASP A 3 -15.61 13.82 -23.56
N ALA A 4 -15.77 13.63 -22.25
CA ALA A 4 -14.65 13.62 -21.33
C ALA A 4 -13.90 12.30 -21.56
N THR A 5 -12.80 12.37 -22.31
CA THR A 5 -11.86 11.27 -22.39
C THR A 5 -11.48 10.86 -20.96
N PRO A 6 -11.68 9.59 -20.57
CA PRO A 6 -11.37 9.17 -19.21
C PRO A 6 -9.90 9.43 -18.92
N PRO A 7 -9.54 9.92 -17.72
CA PRO A 7 -8.16 10.24 -17.38
C PRO A 7 -7.26 9.02 -17.59
N GLY A 8 -6.07 9.29 -18.14
CA GLY A 8 -5.03 8.28 -18.32
C GLY A 8 -4.53 7.70 -16.98
N ASP A 9 -3.86 6.55 -17.02
CA ASP A 9 -3.42 5.83 -15.81
C ASP A 9 -2.56 6.69 -14.89
N GLU A 10 -1.65 7.50 -15.45
CA GLU A 10 -0.75 8.32 -14.63
C GLU A 10 -1.47 9.46 -13.92
N ALA A 11 -2.48 10.05 -14.56
CA ALA A 11 -3.34 11.06 -13.93
C ALA A 11 -4.14 10.44 -12.77
N LEU A 12 -4.67 9.23 -12.96
CA LEU A 12 -5.37 8.50 -11.91
C LEU A 12 -4.45 8.09 -10.75
N ARG A 13 -3.19 7.69 -11.02
CA ARG A 13 -2.21 7.40 -9.97
C ARG A 13 -1.88 8.64 -9.14
N THR A 14 -1.67 9.77 -9.80
CA THR A 14 -1.44 11.06 -9.13
C THR A 14 -2.63 11.42 -8.25
N LEU A 15 -3.85 11.35 -8.79
CA LEU A 15 -5.08 11.62 -8.06
C LEU A 15 -5.27 10.67 -6.87
N ALA A 16 -4.92 9.39 -7.03
CA ALA A 16 -5.02 8.42 -5.93
C ALA A 16 -4.09 8.80 -4.78
N ARG A 17 -2.83 9.14 -5.07
CA ARG A 17 -1.86 9.59 -4.04
C ARG A 17 -2.36 10.85 -3.34
N GLU A 18 -2.87 11.83 -4.09
CA GLU A 18 -3.40 13.09 -3.53
C GLU A 18 -4.60 12.84 -2.61
N ARG A 19 -5.59 12.06 -3.05
CA ARG A 19 -6.78 11.76 -2.23
C ARG A 19 -6.44 10.95 -0.98
N ILE A 20 -5.50 10.02 -1.06
CA ILE A 20 -4.99 9.26 0.09
C ILE A 20 -4.22 10.18 1.05
N ALA A 21 -3.43 11.11 0.53
CA ALA A 21 -2.69 12.08 1.33
C ALA A 21 -3.65 13.02 2.08
N ALA A 22 -4.72 13.47 1.41
CA ALA A 22 -5.76 14.33 1.96
C ALA A 22 -6.77 13.62 2.87
N GLY A 23 -6.72 12.29 3.00
CA GLY A 23 -7.68 11.49 3.77
C GLY A 23 -9.05 11.34 3.11
N ALA A 24 -9.22 11.78 1.85
CA ALA A 24 -10.44 11.61 1.07
C ALA A 24 -10.61 10.17 0.54
N LEU A 25 -9.50 9.43 0.43
CA LEU A 25 -9.51 7.99 0.21
C LEU A 25 -8.77 7.27 1.35
N PRO A 26 -9.23 6.08 1.74
CA PRO A 26 -8.62 5.31 2.82
C PRO A 26 -7.17 4.92 2.52
N ARG A 27 -6.36 4.97 3.58
CA ARG A 27 -5.00 4.42 3.65
C ARG A 27 -4.95 2.97 4.10
N ASP A 28 -6.06 2.45 4.61
CA ASP A 28 -6.16 1.07 5.11
C ASP A 28 -6.80 0.15 4.08
N LYS A 29 -6.59 -1.16 4.25
CA LYS A 29 -7.26 -2.16 3.41
C LYS A 29 -8.75 -2.17 3.74
N ALA A 30 -9.56 -2.48 2.75
CA ALA A 30 -10.96 -2.81 3.02
C ALA A 30 -11.04 -4.09 3.86
N THR A 31 -12.01 -4.14 4.78
CA THR A 31 -12.34 -5.38 5.50
C THR A 31 -13.04 -6.35 4.55
N HIS A 32 -13.90 -5.83 3.68
CA HIS A 32 -14.63 -6.59 2.67
C HIS A 32 -14.63 -5.88 1.31
N THR A 33 -14.57 -6.68 0.25
CA THR A 33 -14.62 -6.21 -1.14
C THR A 33 -15.65 -7.03 -1.91
N TRP A 34 -16.57 -6.35 -2.59
CA TRP A 34 -17.56 -6.97 -3.49
C TRP A 34 -17.38 -6.46 -4.91
N GLY A 35 -17.54 -7.35 -5.87
CA GLY A 35 -17.54 -7.02 -7.30
C GLY A 35 -18.94 -7.22 -7.88
N GLY A 36 -19.42 -6.25 -8.64
CA GLY A 36 -20.76 -6.29 -9.25
C GLY A 36 -20.88 -5.44 -10.50
N LEU A 37 -22.11 -5.32 -11.01
CA LEU A 37 -22.44 -4.35 -12.06
C LEU A 37 -22.56 -2.95 -11.45
N GLY A 38 -22.22 -1.93 -12.24
CA GLY A 38 -22.30 -0.55 -11.80
C GLY A 38 -23.68 -0.14 -11.29
N SER A 39 -23.67 0.64 -10.22
CA SER A 39 -24.84 1.21 -9.57
C SER A 39 -25.29 2.53 -10.20
N GLY A 40 -24.47 3.13 -11.06
CA GLY A 40 -24.65 4.51 -11.53
C GLY A 40 -24.18 5.56 -10.53
N LEU A 41 -23.51 5.16 -9.45
CA LEU A 41 -22.96 6.07 -8.44
C LEU A 41 -21.55 6.56 -8.84
N PRO A 42 -21.10 7.71 -8.30
CA PRO A 42 -19.77 8.23 -8.57
C PRO A 42 -18.66 7.33 -8.05
N CYS A 43 -17.63 7.13 -8.86
CA CYS A 43 -16.38 6.51 -8.44
C CYS A 43 -15.63 7.41 -7.45
N SER A 44 -15.22 6.83 -6.33
CA SER A 44 -14.53 7.53 -5.24
C SER A 44 -13.12 8.00 -5.63
N LEU A 45 -12.53 7.48 -6.72
CA LEU A 45 -11.26 7.95 -7.26
C LEU A 45 -11.44 9.06 -8.29
N CYS A 46 -12.04 8.75 -9.45
CA CYS A 46 -12.10 9.70 -10.57
C CYS A 46 -13.29 10.67 -10.50
N GLY A 47 -14.32 10.36 -9.71
CA GLY A 47 -15.55 11.16 -9.61
C GLY A 47 -16.60 10.86 -10.69
N GLU A 48 -16.23 10.14 -11.75
CA GLU A 48 -17.17 9.76 -12.82
C GLU A 48 -18.16 8.67 -12.38
N LEU A 49 -19.35 8.67 -12.96
CA LEU A 49 -20.37 7.65 -12.66
C LEU A 49 -19.90 6.26 -13.14
N ILE A 50 -20.17 5.24 -12.33
CA ILE A 50 -19.92 3.84 -12.69
C ILE A 50 -21.14 3.32 -13.45
N SER A 51 -21.00 3.11 -14.75
CA SER A 51 -22.10 2.66 -15.61
C SER A 51 -22.56 1.26 -15.22
N ARG A 52 -23.86 0.97 -15.39
CA ARG A 52 -24.44 -0.36 -15.13
C ARG A 52 -23.85 -1.50 -15.96
N THR A 53 -23.09 -1.16 -17.00
CA THR A 53 -22.37 -2.13 -17.85
C THR A 53 -20.93 -2.34 -17.41
N GLU A 54 -20.41 -1.51 -16.50
CA GLU A 54 -19.06 -1.60 -15.97
C GLU A 54 -19.03 -2.45 -14.70
N THR A 55 -17.86 -3.00 -14.39
CA THR A 55 -17.61 -3.64 -13.09
C THR A 55 -17.38 -2.58 -12.02
N GLU A 56 -18.22 -2.61 -11.00
CA GLU A 56 -18.07 -1.85 -9.76
C GLU A 56 -17.40 -2.69 -8.69
N MET A 57 -16.47 -2.06 -7.98
CA MET A 57 -15.84 -2.58 -6.78
C MET A 57 -16.36 -1.77 -5.59
N GLU A 58 -17.08 -2.44 -4.69
CA GLU A 58 -17.55 -1.87 -3.43
C GLU A 58 -16.65 -2.35 -2.29
N LEU A 59 -16.15 -1.42 -1.49
CA LEU A 59 -15.18 -1.69 -0.43
C LEU A 59 -15.69 -1.15 0.89
N GLN A 60 -15.86 -2.03 1.88
CA GLN A 60 -16.20 -1.65 3.24
C GLN A 60 -14.92 -1.38 4.05
N LEU A 61 -14.91 -0.25 4.75
CA LEU A 61 -13.75 0.25 5.47
C LEU A 61 -13.98 0.14 6.99
N GLY A 62 -13.32 -0.81 7.62
CA GLY A 62 -13.50 -1.13 9.04
C GLY A 62 -14.61 -2.15 9.27
N ASP A 63 -14.82 -2.47 10.54
CA ASP A 63 -15.72 -3.54 10.96
C ASP A 63 -17.09 -2.98 11.37
N GLY A 64 -18.15 -3.75 11.10
CA GLY A 64 -19.52 -3.42 11.52
C GLY A 64 -20.45 -3.00 10.37
N VAL A 65 -21.75 -2.98 10.67
CA VAL A 65 -22.80 -2.75 9.67
C VAL A 65 -22.80 -1.31 9.13
N ASP A 66 -22.37 -0.35 9.96
CA ASP A 66 -22.32 1.08 9.62
C ASP A 66 -20.95 1.51 9.05
N ALA A 67 -20.05 0.56 8.77
CA ALA A 67 -18.74 0.86 8.23
C ALA A 67 -18.87 1.50 6.83
N PRO A 68 -18.12 2.60 6.55
CA PRO A 68 -18.26 3.33 5.30
C PRO A 68 -17.89 2.46 4.09
N VAL A 69 -18.66 2.61 3.02
CA VAL A 69 -18.45 1.90 1.75
C VAL A 69 -18.01 2.89 0.67
N VAL A 70 -16.85 2.65 0.09
CA VAL A 70 -16.34 3.37 -1.09
C VAL A 70 -16.51 2.53 -2.34
N ARG A 71 -16.63 3.21 -3.49
CA ARG A 71 -16.99 2.59 -4.77
C ARG A 71 -16.01 2.97 -5.84
N PHE A 72 -15.63 2.02 -6.69
CA PHE A 72 -14.68 2.28 -7.76
C PHE A 72 -15.07 1.54 -9.04
N HIS A 73 -14.71 2.10 -10.19
CA HIS A 73 -14.47 1.27 -11.37
C HIS A 73 -13.36 0.26 -11.06
N LEU A 74 -13.39 -0.92 -11.70
CA LEU A 74 -12.34 -1.93 -11.54
C LEU A 74 -10.91 -1.35 -11.76
N ARG A 75 -10.71 -0.56 -12.82
CA ARG A 75 -9.42 0.09 -13.11
C ARG A 75 -8.99 1.04 -12.01
N CYS A 76 -9.92 1.88 -11.54
CA CYS A 76 -9.69 2.84 -10.47
C CYS A 76 -9.34 2.13 -9.14
N HIS A 77 -10.00 1.02 -8.84
CA HIS A 77 -9.72 0.19 -7.68
C HIS A 77 -8.27 -0.33 -7.69
N LEU A 78 -7.79 -0.88 -8.81
CA LEU A 78 -6.42 -1.39 -8.92
C LEU A 78 -5.36 -0.29 -8.75
N ILE A 79 -5.63 0.90 -9.29
CA ILE A 79 -4.74 2.06 -9.13
C ILE A 79 -4.72 2.54 -7.67
N TRP A 80 -5.89 2.67 -7.03
CA TRP A 80 -5.96 3.02 -5.61
C TRP A 80 -5.26 1.97 -4.74
N GLU A 81 -5.49 0.67 -4.97
CA GLU A 81 -4.86 -0.42 -4.22
C GLU A 81 -3.32 -0.36 -4.30
N THR A 82 -2.79 -0.05 -5.48
CA THR A 82 -1.34 0.13 -5.68
C THR A 82 -0.84 1.35 -4.90
N ALA A 83 -1.53 2.50 -5.04
CA ALA A 83 -1.14 3.74 -4.38
C ALA A 83 -1.20 3.64 -2.85
N ARG A 84 -2.22 2.99 -2.28
CA ARG A 84 -2.31 2.79 -0.82
C ARG A 84 -1.21 1.86 -0.30
N ARG A 85 -0.80 0.85 -1.08
CA ARG A 85 0.33 -0.02 -0.72
C ARG A 85 1.66 0.72 -0.78
N GLU A 86 1.85 1.60 -1.77
CA GLU A 86 2.99 2.50 -1.84
C GLU A 86 3.02 3.44 -0.62
N ALA A 87 1.89 4.08 -0.30
CA ALA A 87 1.78 4.96 0.86
C ALA A 87 2.05 4.23 2.18
N ALA A 88 1.53 3.00 2.34
CA ALA A 88 1.76 2.18 3.53
C ALA A 88 3.23 1.76 3.67
N ARG A 89 3.91 1.39 2.57
CA ARG A 89 5.35 1.07 2.60
C ARG A 89 6.20 2.27 3.01
N ASN A 90 5.80 3.47 2.61
CA ASN A 90 6.56 4.69 2.88
C ASN A 90 6.16 5.36 4.21
N SER A 91 5.18 4.82 4.92
CA SER A 91 4.74 5.32 6.22
C SER A 91 5.57 4.71 7.35
N TRP A 92 6.03 5.56 8.27
CA TRP A 92 6.62 5.11 9.52
C TRP A 92 5.50 4.71 10.50
N ILE A 93 5.63 3.51 11.07
CA ILE A 93 4.74 2.90 12.06
C ILE A 93 5.49 2.87 13.38
N ARG A 94 4.94 3.45 14.45
CA ARG A 94 5.61 3.42 15.75
C ARG A 94 5.61 1.99 16.29
N VAL A 95 6.75 1.57 16.81
CA VAL A 95 6.95 0.22 17.39
C VAL A 95 5.98 -0.04 18.55
N VAL A 96 5.57 1.02 19.27
CA VAL A 96 4.60 0.95 20.36
C VAL A 96 3.16 0.74 19.88
N ASP A 97 2.85 1.12 18.65
CA ASP A 97 1.52 0.95 18.06
C ASP A 97 1.40 -0.44 17.43
N GLU A 98 2.42 -0.85 16.68
CA GLU A 98 2.45 -2.14 15.99
C GLU A 98 3.91 -2.62 15.81
N LEU A 99 4.15 -3.91 16.08
CA LEU A 99 5.41 -4.58 15.76
C LEU A 99 5.42 -5.03 14.29
N PRO A 100 6.56 -4.99 13.59
CA PRO A 100 6.65 -5.52 12.24
C PRO A 100 6.35 -7.02 12.24
N PRO A 101 5.88 -7.59 11.10
CA PRO A 101 5.66 -9.03 10.99
C PRO A 101 6.90 -9.83 11.38
N GLN A 102 6.69 -10.98 12.03
CA GLN A 102 7.79 -11.82 12.50
C GLN A 102 8.76 -12.18 11.37
N GLY A 103 10.05 -11.94 11.61
CA GLY A 103 11.13 -12.25 10.66
C GLY A 103 11.17 -11.35 9.41
N ALA A 104 10.22 -10.43 9.24
CA ALA A 104 10.23 -9.52 8.10
C ALA A 104 11.35 -8.47 8.26
N ALA A 105 12.10 -8.27 7.18
CA ALA A 105 13.09 -7.21 7.11
C ALA A 105 12.39 -5.86 6.88
N VAL A 106 12.68 -4.89 7.74
CA VAL A 106 12.07 -3.54 7.76
C VAL A 106 13.15 -2.50 7.98
N GLU A 107 12.93 -1.27 7.50
CA GLU A 107 13.75 -0.14 7.95
C GLU A 107 13.21 0.35 9.28
N ALA A 108 14.03 0.40 10.31
CA ALA A 108 13.66 0.95 11.62
C ALA A 108 14.51 2.18 11.94
N ARG A 109 13.86 3.22 12.47
CA ARG A 109 14.53 4.32 13.15
C ARG A 109 14.77 3.89 14.59
N ILE A 110 16.03 3.86 14.99
CA ILE A 110 16.49 3.30 16.25
C ILE A 110 17.18 4.41 17.04
N ALA A 111 16.71 4.66 18.27
CA ALA A 111 17.40 5.53 19.22
C ALA A 111 18.68 4.85 19.72
N ILE A 112 19.80 5.58 19.73
CA ILE A 112 21.11 5.06 20.16
C ILE A 112 21.74 5.83 21.33
N GLY A 113 20.99 6.75 21.93
CA GLY A 113 21.45 7.63 23.03
C GLY A 113 20.70 8.96 23.03
N GLU A 114 21.17 9.94 23.82
CA GLU A 114 20.54 11.26 23.95
C GLU A 114 20.35 11.96 22.59
N GLY A 115 19.10 11.94 22.10
CA GLY A 115 18.67 12.64 20.88
C GLY A 115 19.21 12.08 19.56
N ARG A 116 19.94 10.95 19.55
CA ARG A 116 20.52 10.37 18.33
C ARG A 116 19.70 9.19 17.85
N SER A 117 19.46 9.15 16.54
CA SER A 117 18.84 8.01 15.87
C SER A 117 19.60 7.60 14.62
N VAL A 118 19.54 6.30 14.31
CA VAL A 118 19.99 5.74 13.02
C VAL A 118 18.82 5.05 12.34
N ILE A 119 18.89 4.91 11.02
CA ILE A 119 18.00 4.04 10.26
C ILE A 119 18.79 2.79 9.91
N LEU A 120 18.28 1.62 10.31
CA LEU A 120 18.87 0.33 9.97
C LEU A 120 17.81 -0.62 9.42
N THR A 121 18.26 -1.53 8.56
CA THR A 121 17.47 -2.70 8.18
C THR A 121 17.54 -3.75 9.27
N VAL A 122 16.39 -4.05 9.86
CA VAL A 122 16.27 -4.97 11.00
C VAL A 122 15.10 -5.93 10.79
N SER A 123 15.11 -7.05 11.49
CA SER A 123 13.95 -7.92 11.64
C SER A 123 13.59 -8.06 13.12
N CYS A 124 12.34 -8.41 13.39
CA CYS A 124 11.84 -8.59 14.75
C CYS A 124 11.37 -10.04 14.95
N GLU A 125 11.96 -10.73 15.91
CA GLU A 125 11.53 -12.07 16.32
C GLU A 125 10.55 -12.03 17.48
N HIS A 126 9.52 -12.87 17.36
CA HIS A 126 8.42 -12.98 18.32
C HIS A 126 8.40 -14.41 18.88
N PRO A 127 8.02 -14.61 20.15
CA PRO A 127 7.65 -13.61 21.15
C PRO A 127 8.86 -12.93 21.81
N GLY A 128 8.74 -11.66 22.18
CA GLY A 128 9.76 -10.92 22.95
C GLY A 128 10.34 -9.68 22.26
N ALA A 129 10.01 -9.45 20.98
CA ALA A 129 10.49 -8.33 20.18
C ALA A 129 12.02 -8.23 20.18
N ILE A 130 12.69 -9.33 19.86
CA ILE A 130 14.15 -9.35 19.71
C ILE A 130 14.46 -8.78 18.33
N TRP A 131 15.12 -7.63 18.30
CA TRP A 131 15.48 -6.95 17.07
C TRP A 131 16.87 -7.36 16.61
N LEU A 132 16.96 -7.86 15.38
CA LEU A 132 18.20 -8.33 14.76
C LEU A 132 18.58 -7.38 13.62
N ASN A 133 19.86 -7.04 13.51
CA ASN A 133 20.38 -6.42 12.31
C ASN A 133 20.38 -7.45 11.17
N VAL A 134 19.66 -7.19 10.09
CA VAL A 134 19.51 -8.16 8.99
C VAL A 134 20.84 -8.46 8.29
N ASN A 135 21.79 -7.51 8.30
CA ASN A 135 23.08 -7.70 7.65
C ASN A 135 24.04 -8.59 8.45
N THR A 136 23.95 -8.57 9.78
CA THR A 136 24.87 -9.34 10.66
C THR A 136 24.20 -10.54 11.30
N GLY A 137 22.87 -10.57 11.37
CA GLY A 137 22.09 -11.55 12.14
C GLY A 137 22.18 -11.35 13.66
N GLU A 138 22.91 -10.35 14.13
CA GLU A 138 23.13 -10.11 15.56
C GLU A 138 22.02 -9.22 16.16
N PRO A 139 21.69 -9.40 17.45
CA PRO A 139 20.81 -8.51 18.17
C PRO A 139 21.31 -7.06 18.18
N LEU A 140 20.38 -6.11 18.24
CA LEU A 140 20.74 -4.71 18.43
C LEU A 140 21.54 -4.52 19.73
N PRO A 141 22.54 -3.61 19.74
CA PRO A 141 23.32 -3.34 20.94
C PRO A 141 22.46 -2.93 22.14
N ALA A 142 22.95 -3.20 23.35
CA ALA A 142 22.26 -2.83 24.58
C ALA A 142 21.98 -1.31 24.63
N GLY A 143 20.76 -0.94 24.98
CA GLY A 143 20.31 0.46 25.04
C GLY A 143 19.78 1.02 23.71
N TRP A 144 19.95 0.33 22.59
CA TRP A 144 19.35 0.72 21.32
C TRP A 144 17.87 0.37 21.31
N ARG A 145 17.03 1.36 20.94
CA ARG A 145 15.57 1.21 21.02
C ARG A 145 14.92 1.58 19.69
N PRO A 146 14.36 0.61 18.95
CA PRO A 146 13.51 0.90 17.81
C PRO A 146 12.35 1.80 18.21
N ILE A 147 12.16 2.91 17.48
CA ILE A 147 11.12 3.91 17.73
C ILE A 147 9.94 3.67 16.79
N GLU A 148 10.27 3.54 15.51
CA GLU A 148 9.34 3.36 14.42
C GLU A 148 10.00 2.57 13.30
N TRP A 149 9.19 1.91 12.49
CA TRP A 149 9.62 1.08 11.38
C TRP A 149 8.76 1.33 10.16
N ARG A 150 9.25 0.96 8.98
CA ARG A 150 8.50 0.92 7.74
C ARG A 150 8.96 -0.27 6.92
N TYR A 151 8.10 -0.76 6.02
CA TYR A 151 8.52 -1.80 5.09
C TYR A 151 9.70 -1.34 4.25
N LEU A 152 10.65 -2.24 3.99
CA LEU A 152 11.68 -1.97 2.99
C LEU A 152 11.00 -1.64 1.66
N GLU A 153 11.43 -0.57 1.00
CA GLU A 153 11.21 -0.45 -0.43
C GLU A 153 11.93 -1.64 -1.05
N VAL A 154 11.19 -2.64 -1.52
CA VAL A 154 11.78 -3.66 -2.39
C VAL A 154 12.33 -2.87 -3.57
N PRO A 155 13.66 -2.89 -3.83
CA PRO A 155 14.17 -2.28 -5.03
C PRO A 155 13.37 -2.89 -6.17
N ARG A 156 12.76 -2.06 -7.02
CA ARG A 156 12.24 -2.54 -8.30
C ARG A 156 13.46 -3.07 -9.04
N THR A 157 13.77 -4.35 -8.88
CA THR A 157 14.75 -5.01 -9.71
C THR A 157 14.24 -4.84 -11.13
N GLU A 158 15.02 -4.20 -11.98
CA GLU A 158 14.79 -4.01 -13.41
C GLU A 158 14.81 -5.35 -14.18
N THR A 159 14.16 -6.39 -13.65
CA THR A 159 14.16 -7.76 -14.15
C THR A 159 12.80 -8.19 -14.70
N GLU A 160 11.86 -7.24 -14.87
CA GLU A 160 10.72 -7.39 -15.80
C GLU A 160 10.99 -6.72 -17.15
N SER A 161 12.27 -6.60 -17.54
CA SER A 161 12.62 -6.34 -18.94
C SER A 161 12.75 -7.67 -19.67
N ARG A 162 11.77 -7.93 -20.54
CA ARG A 162 11.76 -8.93 -21.62
C ARG A 162 11.31 -10.35 -21.24
N ALA A 163 10.03 -10.50 -20.93
CA ALA A 163 9.30 -11.68 -21.40
C ALA A 163 9.13 -11.54 -22.93
N GLU A 164 10.11 -12.07 -23.68
CA GLU A 164 9.99 -12.32 -25.11
C GLU A 164 8.69 -13.12 -25.35
N LEU A 165 7.70 -12.49 -25.97
CA LEU A 165 6.56 -13.18 -26.56
C LEU A 165 7.11 -14.21 -27.55
N PRO A 166 6.75 -15.51 -27.46
CA PRO A 166 7.13 -16.47 -28.49
C PRO A 166 6.50 -16.04 -29.81
N THR A 167 7.35 -15.79 -30.80
CA THR A 167 6.93 -15.55 -32.18
C THR A 167 6.10 -16.74 -32.68
N PRO A 168 4.93 -16.51 -33.30
CA PRO A 168 4.18 -17.61 -33.89
C PRO A 168 4.99 -18.18 -35.06
N ARG A 169 5.41 -19.45 -34.93
CA ARG A 169 5.91 -20.22 -36.07
C ARG A 169 4.78 -20.37 -37.08
N ARG A 170 4.94 -19.77 -38.25
CA ARG A 170 4.17 -20.13 -39.44
C ARG A 170 4.57 -21.54 -39.86
N ALA A 171 3.58 -22.41 -39.99
CA ALA A 171 3.60 -23.62 -40.80
C ALA A 171 2.32 -23.61 -41.63
#